data_AF-A0ABD4S7S0-F1
#
_entry.id   AF-A0ABD4S7S0-F1
#
_cell.length_a   1.000
_cell.length_b   1.000
_cell.length_c   1.000
_cell.angle_alpha   90.00
_cell.angle_beta   90.00
_cell.angle_gamma   90.00
#
_symmetry.space_group_name_H-M   'P 1'
#
loop_
_entity.id
_entity.type
_entity.pdbx_description
1 polymer ?
#
loop_
_entity_poly.entity_id
_entity_poly.type
_entity_poly.pdbx_seq_one_letter_code
_entity_poly.pdbx_strand_id
1 'polypeptide(L)' 'MIGVNEVYLVEKDSCSIDCTNQNSGVRFYADGNIALFINEHKLLFTTSGKVFYEEKEIGENEELFKKVKNFFNCLKQG' A
#
# COMPACT_ATOMS: atom_id res chain seq x y z
N MET A 1 -11.63 11.82 9.17
CA MET A 1 -10.46 12.38 8.48
C MET A 1 -9.30 11.45 8.71
N ILE A 2 -8.74 10.86 7.65
CA ILE A 2 -7.46 10.15 7.74
C ILE A 2 -6.39 11.25 7.64
N GLY A 3 -5.73 11.55 8.76
CA GLY A 3 -4.63 12.51 8.80
C GLY A 3 -3.34 11.81 8.42
N VAL A 4 -2.74 12.21 7.30
CA VAL A 4 -1.36 11.83 6.98
C VAL A 4 -0.47 12.69 7.86
N ASN A 5 0.26 12.08 8.79
CA ASN A 5 1.13 12.83 9.69
C ASN A 5 2.51 13.02 9.07
N GLU A 6 3.11 11.99 8.48
CA GLU A 6 4.47 12.05 7.94
C GLU A 6 4.63 11.10 6.73
N VAL A 7 5.43 11.52 5.74
CA VAL A 7 5.79 10.71 4.56
C VAL A 7 7.29 10.43 4.64
N TYR A 8 7.66 9.15 4.59
CA TYR A 8 9.04 8.71 4.69
C TYR A 8 9.50 8.06 3.37
N LEU A 9 10.71 8.40 2.92
CA LEU A 9 11.44 7.64 1.91
C LEU A 9 12.20 6.53 2.63
N VAL A 10 11.80 5.27 2.40
CA VAL A 10 12.38 4.10 3.06
C VAL A 10 13.16 3.32 2.01
N GLU A 11 14.48 3.25 2.14
CA GLU A 11 15.40 2.76 1.10
C GLU A 11 15.31 3.52 -0.23
N LYS A 12 16.30 3.33 -1.10
CA LYS A 12 16.50 4.16 -2.31
C LYS A 12 15.32 4.14 -3.30
N ASP A 13 14.37 3.22 -3.10
CA ASP A 13 13.35 2.82 -4.06
C ASP A 13 11.95 2.57 -3.43
N SER A 14 11.68 2.99 -2.19
CA SER A 14 10.33 2.83 -1.61
C SER A 14 9.83 4.05 -0.83
N CYS A 15 8.51 4.25 -0.81
CA CYS A 15 7.83 5.34 -0.12
C CYS A 15 6.80 4.76 0.85
N SER A 16 6.67 5.32 2.05
CA SER A 16 5.63 4.93 3.00
C SER A 16 4.82 6.12 3.51
N ILE A 17 3.54 5.84 3.76
CA ILE A 17 2.59 6.71 4.44
C ILE A 17 2.17 5.98 5.71
N ASP A 18 2.57 6.52 6.86
CA ASP A 18 2.22 5.93 8.17
C ASP A 18 1.06 6.69 8.82
N CYS A 19 0.16 5.94 9.46
CA CYS A 19 -1.01 6.48 10.15
C CYS A 19 -0.80 6.37 11.67
N THR A 20 -1.26 7.38 12.43
CA THR A 20 -0.88 7.62 13.83
C THR A 20 -1.26 6.59 14.89
N ASN A 21 -2.03 5.55 14.55
CA ASN A 21 -2.14 4.38 15.43
C ASN A 21 -1.01 3.44 15.03
N GLN A 22 0.00 3.32 15.91
CA GLN A 22 1.36 2.77 15.72
C GLN A 22 1.51 1.42 14.98
N ASN A 23 0.43 0.78 14.55
CA ASN A 23 0.41 -0.54 13.94
C ASN A 23 -0.19 -0.57 12.52
N SER A 24 -0.44 0.59 11.89
CA SER A 24 -1.03 0.66 10.55
C SER A 24 -0.32 1.65 9.62
N GLY A 25 -0.07 1.24 8.38
CA GLY A 25 0.65 2.03 7.38
C GLY A 25 0.47 1.50 5.96
N VAL A 26 0.89 2.29 4.97
CA VAL A 26 0.87 1.92 3.55
C VAL A 26 2.26 2.09 2.98
N ARG A 27 2.81 1.06 2.33
CA ARG A 27 4.11 1.09 1.65
C ARG A 27 3.98 0.84 0.15
N PHE A 28 4.69 1.63 -0.62
CA PHE A 28 4.82 1.53 -2.07
C PHE A 28 6.23 1.10 -2.42
N TYR A 29 6.36 0.00 -3.14
CA TYR A 29 7.63 -0.51 -3.63
C TYR A 29 7.89 0.01 -5.05
N ALA A 30 9.16 0.19 -5.45
CA ALA A 30 9.52 0.64 -6.80
C ALA A 30 9.05 -0.30 -7.91
N ASP A 31 8.88 -1.60 -7.61
CA ASP A 31 8.34 -2.58 -8.55
C ASP A 31 6.82 -2.41 -8.79
N GLY A 32 6.16 -1.46 -8.12
CA GLY A 32 4.74 -1.16 -8.24
C GLY A 32 3.84 -1.93 -7.28
N ASN A 33 4.40 -2.78 -6.43
CA ASN A 33 3.65 -3.47 -5.39
C ASN A 33 3.25 -2.52 -4.26
N ILE A 34 2.15 -2.85 -3.57
CA ILE A 34 1.61 -2.04 -2.48
C ILE A 34 1.37 -2.95 -1.27
N ALA A 35 1.90 -2.58 -0.10
CA ALA A 35 1.61 -3.24 1.16
C ALA A 35 0.74 -2.35 2.06
N LEU A 36 -0.32 -2.92 2.61
CA LEU A 36 -1.07 -2.37 3.73
C LEU A 36 -0.63 -3.10 4.99
N PHE A 37 -0.23 -2.34 5.99
CA PHE A 37 0.01 -2.80 7.35
C PHE A 37 -1.22 -2.41 8.17
N ILE A 38 -1.87 -3.37 8.82
CA ILE A 38 -3.07 -3.14 9.64
C ILE A 38 -2.94 -3.99 10.91
N ASN A 39 -2.78 -3.35 12.06
CA ASN A 39 -2.64 -4.05 13.36
C ASN A 39 -1.57 -5.15 13.32
N GLU A 40 -0.36 -4.83 12.84
CA GLU A 40 0.76 -5.79 12.65
C GLU A 40 0.59 -6.79 11.49
N HIS A 41 -0.58 -6.83 10.85
CA HIS A 41 -0.80 -7.69 9.70
C HIS A 41 -0.40 -7.06 8.39
N LYS A 42 0.18 -7.86 7.49
CA LYS A 42 0.58 -7.42 6.15
C LYS A 42 -0.36 -7.98 5.08
N LEU A 43 -0.96 -7.07 4.31
CA LEU A 43 -1.68 -7.36 3.07
C LEU A 43 -0.90 -6.79 1.88
N LEU A 44 -0.42 -7.64 0.98
CA LEU A 44 0.39 -7.26 -0.19
C LEU A 44 -0.42 -7.41 -1.47
N PHE A 45 -0.46 -6.35 -2.26
CA PHE A 45 -0.99 -6.31 -3.62
C PHE A 45 0.16 -6.26 -4.60
N THR A 46 0.19 -7.25 -5.49
CA THR A 46 1.23 -7.33 -6.52
C THR A 46 0.79 -6.65 -7.82
N THR A 47 1.75 -6.27 -8.66
CA THR A 47 1.49 -5.72 -10.00
C THR A 47 0.75 -6.67 -10.94
N SER A 48 0.80 -7.98 -10.66
CA SER A 48 0.00 -8.99 -11.39
C SER A 48 -1.43 -9.14 -10.86
N GLY A 49 -1.86 -8.32 -9.89
CA GLY A 49 -3.21 -8.38 -9.31
C GLY A 49 -3.40 -9.42 -8.21
N LYS A 50 -2.35 -10.19 -7.85
CA LYS A 50 -2.41 -11.16 -6.75
C LYS A 50 -2.39 -10.48 -5.39
N VAL A 51 -3.10 -11.07 -4.44
CA VAL A 51 -3.23 -10.60 -3.06
C VAL A 51 -2.66 -11.64 -2.11
N PHE A 52 -1.77 -11.19 -1.23
CA PHE A 52 -1.15 -12.01 -0.20
C PHE A 52 -1.49 -11.47 1.19
N TYR A 53 -1.84 -12.35 2.12
CA TYR A 53 -1.96 -12.05 3.54
C TYR A 53 -0.93 -12.89 4.29
N GLU A 54 -0.04 -12.24 5.05
CA GLU A 54 1.06 -12.92 5.76
C GLU A 54 1.81 -13.91 4.86
N GLU A 55 2.19 -13.44 3.66
CA GLU A 55 2.93 -14.22 2.64
C GLU A 55 2.15 -15.37 1.99
N LYS A 56 0.92 -15.62 2.40
CA LYS A 56 0.02 -16.61 1.77
C LYS A 56 -0.83 -15.95 0.69
N GLU A 57 -0.80 -16.49 -0.52
CA GLU A 57 -1.71 -16.07 -1.60
C GLU A 57 -3.16 -16.40 -1.18
N ILE A 58 -4.01 -15.37 -1.12
CA ILE A 58 -5.42 -15.50 -0.73
C ILE A 58 -6.39 -15.20 -1.89
N GLY A 59 -5.86 -14.83 -3.07
CA GLY A 59 -6.64 -14.68 -4.28
C GLY A 59 -6.06 -13.66 -5.25
N GLU A 60 -6.89 -13.30 -6.23
CA GLU A 60 -6.62 -12.31 -7.27
C GLU A 60 -7.69 -11.23 -7.19
N ASN A 61 -7.29 -9.96 -7.20
CA ASN A 61 -8.23 -8.84 -7.14
C ASN A 61 -7.74 -7.62 -7.94
N GLU A 62 -7.77 -7.77 -9.27
CA GLU A 62 -7.40 -6.71 -10.21
C GLU A 62 -8.22 -5.43 -10.04
N GLU A 63 -9.51 -5.55 -9.69
CA GLU A 63 -10.40 -4.38 -9.55
C GLU A 63 -10.01 -3.53 -8.33
N LEU A 64 -9.69 -4.18 -7.21
CA LEU A 64 -9.17 -3.51 -6.03
C LEU A 64 -7.83 -2.83 -6.32
N PHE A 65 -6.94 -3.49 -7.06
CA PHE A 65 -5.69 -2.85 -7.51
C PHE A 65 -5.95 -1.61 -8.38
N LYS A 66 -6.88 -1.68 -9.35
CA LYS A 66 -7.28 -0.53 -10.17
C LYS A 66 -7.81 0.62 -9.31
N LYS A 67 -8.62 0.33 -8.29
CA LYS A 67 -9.16 1.34 -7.36
C LYS A 67 -8.05 2.00 -6.53
N VAL A 68 -7.13 1.20 -5.97
CA VAL A 68 -5.99 1.72 -5.21
C VAL A 68 -5.08 2.56 -6.11
N LYS A 69 -4.75 2.07 -7.31
CA LYS A 69 -3.93 2.80 -8.28
C LYS A 69 -4.59 4.12 -8.73
N ASN A 70 -5.91 4.10 -8.99
CA ASN A 70 -6.65 5.29 -9.38
C ASN A 70 -6.69 6.34 -8.27
N PHE A 71 -6.88 5.93 -7.01
CA PHE A 71 -6.82 6.82 -5.86
C PHE A 71 -5.52 7.63 -5.82
N PHE A 72 -4.36 7.00 -6.06
CA PHE A 72 -3.07 7.71 -6.10
C PHE A 72 -2.83 8.51 -7.38
N ASN A 73 -3.37 8.09 -8.52
CA ASN A 73 -3.33 8.91 -9.73
C ASN A 73 -4.10 10.23 -9.55
N CYS A 74 -5.20 10.21 -8.81
CA CYS A 74 -5.93 11.42 -8.44
C CYS A 74 -5.10 12.35 -7.54
N LEU A 75 -4.27 11.80 -6.65
CA LEU A 75 -3.36 12.60 -5.80
C LEU A 75 -2.22 13.27 -6.57
N LYS A 76 -1.80 12.72 -7.72
CA LYS A 76 -0.77 13.33 -8.58
C LYS A 76 -1.28 14.51 -9.42
N GLN A 77 -2.60 14.67 -9.54
CA GLN A 77 -3.23 15.69 -10.38
C GLN A 77 -3.73 16.91 -9.57
N GLY A 78 -3.57 16.87 -8.23
CA GLY A 78 -3.89 17.97 -7.32
C GLY A 78 -2.67 18.77 -6.90
#